data_AF-A0A849GLY1-F1
#
_entry.id   AF-A0A849GLY1-F1
#
_cell.length_a   1.000
_cell.length_b   1.000
_cell.length_c   1.000
_cell.angle_alpha   90.00
_cell.angle_beta   90.00
_cell.angle_gamma   90.00
#
_symmetry.space_group_name_H-M   'P 1'
#
loop_
_entity.id
_entity.type
_entity.pdbx_description
1 polymer ?
#
loop_
_entity_poly.entity_id
_entity_poly.type
_entity_poly.pdbx_seq_one_letter_code
_entity_poly.pdbx_strand_id
1 'polypeptide(L)'
;MNTKSFVIAIVLLFALVDRAESVEPLSTPELADHCAFYHEDRDGKDAIFCVRYVQGFIDGAVATDARVLENIATEFDDDETFADRAIRSRIGSRISRRGPTVYADFCLGEADSLEAVVENVVDDLANREVLDKDLLARDAVFSTLRRAYPCDPDSDS
;
A
#
# COMPACT_ATOMS: atom_id res chain seq x y z
N MET A 1 -14.72 -48.01 -26.00
CA MET A 1 -13.98 -46.77 -25.68
C MET A 1 -13.01 -47.11 -24.55
N ASN A 2 -11.71 -47.02 -24.79
CA ASN A 2 -10.67 -47.60 -23.91
C ASN A 2 -10.38 -46.66 -22.74
N THR A 3 -10.66 -47.09 -21.51
CA THR A 3 -10.43 -46.31 -20.28
C THR A 3 -9.00 -45.80 -20.16
N LYS A 4 -8.02 -46.54 -20.71
CA LYS A 4 -6.61 -46.11 -20.76
C LYS A 4 -6.39 -44.88 -21.63
N SER A 5 -7.08 -44.76 -22.76
CA SER A 5 -6.96 -43.58 -23.65
C SER A 5 -7.58 -42.33 -23.02
N PHE A 6 -8.63 -42.49 -22.22
CA PHE A 6 -9.28 -41.39 -21.52
C PHE A 6 -8.40 -40.82 -20.40
N VAL A 7 -7.73 -41.70 -19.63
CA VAL A 7 -6.79 -41.29 -18.58
C VAL A 7 -5.58 -40.55 -19.14
N ILE A 8 -5.02 -41.03 -20.26
CA ILE A 8 -3.87 -40.37 -20.92
C ILE A 8 -4.25 -38.98 -21.43
N ALA A 9 -5.44 -38.83 -22.02
CA ALA A 9 -5.93 -37.54 -22.50
C ALA A 9 -6.11 -36.53 -21.35
N ILE A 10 -6.61 -36.96 -20.18
CA ILE A 10 -6.76 -36.10 -19.00
C ILE A 10 -5.40 -35.66 -18.45
N VAL A 11 -4.43 -36.57 -18.34
CA VAL A 11 -3.10 -36.24 -17.82
C VAL A 11 -2.37 -35.26 -18.73
N LEU A 12 -2.49 -35.41 -20.06
CA LEU A 12 -1.94 -34.45 -21.03
C LEU A 12 -2.61 -33.07 -20.95
N LEU A 13 -3.92 -33.02 -20.64
CA LEU A 13 -4.65 -31.77 -20.46
C LEU A 13 -4.16 -30.97 -19.24
N PHE A 14 -3.81 -31.66 -18.14
CA PHE A 14 -3.25 -31.02 -16.93
C PHE A 14 -1.80 -30.56 -17.10
N ALA A 15 -1.05 -31.15 -18.05
CA ALA A 15 0.33 -30.74 -18.33
C ALA A 15 0.45 -29.44 -19.14
N LEU A 16 -0.65 -28.98 -19.74
CA LEU A 16 -0.75 -27.70 -20.47
C LEU A 16 -1.28 -26.56 -19.60
N VAL A 17 -1.47 -26.78 -18.29
CA VAL A 17 -1.84 -25.71 -17.37
C VAL A 17 -0.63 -24.80 -17.17
N ASP A 18 -0.79 -23.54 -17.59
CA ASP A 18 0.19 -22.48 -17.31
C ASP A 18 0.50 -22.47 -15.81
N ARG A 19 1.80 -22.45 -15.50
CA ARG A 19 2.29 -22.21 -14.15
C ARG A 19 1.78 -20.83 -13.75
N ALA A 20 0.84 -20.76 -12.80
CA ALA A 20 0.45 -19.49 -12.22
C ALA A 20 1.70 -18.82 -11.66
N GLU A 21 2.17 -17.75 -12.32
CA GLU A 21 3.22 -16.90 -11.81
C GLU A 21 2.61 -16.18 -10.60
N SER A 22 3.14 -16.44 -9.41
CA SER A 22 2.79 -15.64 -8.24
C SER A 22 3.17 -14.19 -8.52
N VAL A 23 2.39 -13.24 -8.01
CA VAL A 23 2.80 -11.84 -8.01
C VAL A 23 3.99 -11.73 -7.06
N GLU A 24 5.20 -11.78 -7.63
CA GLU A 24 6.44 -11.62 -6.87
C GLU A 24 6.43 -10.22 -6.26
N PRO A 25 6.61 -10.07 -4.93
CA PRO A 25 6.59 -8.77 -4.31
C PRO A 25 7.86 -7.99 -4.67
N LEU A 26 7.69 -6.72 -5.06
CA LEU A 26 8.79 -5.83 -5.39
C LEU A 26 9.74 -5.67 -4.19
N SER A 27 11.04 -5.86 -4.42
CA SER A 27 12.07 -5.70 -3.37
C SER A 27 12.47 -4.23 -3.18
N THR A 28 13.00 -3.89 -2.01
CA THR A 28 13.48 -2.53 -1.72
C THR A 28 14.61 -2.09 -2.66
N PRO A 29 15.64 -2.91 -2.94
CA PRO A 29 16.69 -2.53 -3.88
C PRO A 29 16.16 -2.28 -5.30
N GLU A 30 15.20 -3.09 -5.76
CA GLU A 30 14.62 -2.92 -7.10
C GLU A 30 13.82 -1.62 -7.21
N LEU A 31 13.06 -1.24 -6.17
CA LEU A 31 12.42 0.08 -6.13
C LEU A 31 13.47 1.20 -6.12
N ALA A 32 14.54 1.06 -5.34
CA ALA A 32 15.60 2.05 -5.25
C ALA A 32 16.32 2.26 -6.60
N ASP A 33 16.56 1.19 -7.36
CA ASP A 33 17.17 1.25 -8.70
C ASP A 33 16.33 2.09 -9.66
N HIS A 34 15.00 1.94 -9.62
CA HIS A 34 14.09 2.78 -10.42
C HIS A 34 14.04 4.23 -9.90
N CYS A 35 14.00 4.43 -8.58
CA CYS A 35 13.93 5.75 -7.97
C CYS A 35 15.24 6.56 -8.11
N ALA A 36 16.39 5.92 -8.37
CA ALA A 36 17.67 6.60 -8.55
C ALA A 36 17.65 7.64 -9.68
N PHE A 37 16.84 7.43 -10.71
CA PHE A 37 16.72 8.33 -11.86
C PHE A 37 15.70 9.46 -11.65
N TYR A 38 15.05 9.54 -10.48
CA TYR A 38 13.97 10.48 -10.23
C TYR A 38 14.37 11.94 -10.47
N HIS A 39 15.57 12.36 -10.06
CA HIS A 39 16.01 13.75 -10.27
C HIS A 39 16.66 13.99 -11.65
N GLU A 40 17.11 12.93 -12.34
CA GLU A 40 17.84 13.03 -13.59
C GLU A 40 16.91 13.07 -14.81
N ASP A 41 15.91 12.19 -14.85
CA ASP A 41 14.94 12.08 -15.94
C ASP A 41 13.54 11.77 -15.40
N ARG A 42 12.83 12.81 -14.98
CA ARG A 42 11.49 12.70 -14.36
C ARG A 42 10.44 12.06 -15.25
N ASP A 43 10.58 12.24 -16.57
CA ASP A 43 9.67 11.66 -17.57
C ASP A 43 10.18 10.30 -18.08
N GLY A 44 11.33 9.85 -17.58
CA GLY A 44 11.92 8.56 -17.84
C GLY A 44 11.11 7.42 -17.24
N LYS A 45 11.26 6.22 -17.81
CA LYS A 45 10.50 5.04 -17.39
C LYS A 45 10.72 4.69 -15.92
N ASP A 46 11.95 4.85 -15.44
CA ASP A 46 12.35 4.54 -14.07
C ASP A 46 11.74 5.52 -13.06
N ALA A 47 11.82 6.83 -13.33
CA ALA A 47 11.17 7.85 -12.51
C ALA A 47 9.65 7.69 -12.49
N ILE A 48 9.03 7.42 -13.65
CA ILE A 48 7.60 7.13 -13.75
C ILE A 48 7.24 5.89 -12.92
N PHE A 49 8.05 4.83 -12.98
CA PHE A 49 7.84 3.62 -12.19
C PHE A 49 7.86 3.94 -10.69
N CYS A 50 8.89 4.66 -10.22
CA CYS A 50 9.01 5.09 -8.83
C CYS A 50 7.78 5.89 -8.36
N VAL A 51 7.38 6.92 -9.12
CA VAL A 51 6.20 7.75 -8.81
C VAL A 51 4.93 6.91 -8.74
N ARG A 52 4.69 6.04 -9.73
CA ARG A 52 3.47 5.24 -9.79
C ARG A 52 3.42 4.17 -8.72
N TYR A 53 4.56 3.61 -8.32
CA TYR A 53 4.62 2.68 -7.20
C TYR A 53 4.20 3.38 -5.90
N VAL A 54 4.81 4.53 -5.58
CA VAL A 54 4.48 5.31 -4.38
C VAL A 54 3.03 5.79 -4.39
N GLN A 55 2.55 6.29 -5.53
CA GLN A 55 1.15 6.67 -5.68
C GLN A 55 0.21 5.48 -5.44
N GLY A 56 0.49 4.32 -6.06
CA GLY A 56 -0.31 3.11 -5.86
C GLY A 56 -0.29 2.60 -4.43
N PHE A 57 0.83 2.77 -3.72
CA PHE A 57 0.92 2.47 -2.29
C PHE A 57 -0.01 3.37 -1.47
N ILE A 58 0.00 4.69 -1.73
CA ILE A 58 -0.87 5.67 -1.05
C ILE A 58 -2.35 5.37 -1.34
N ASP A 59 -2.70 5.18 -2.62
CA ASP A 59 -4.06 4.85 -3.04
C ASP A 59 -4.55 3.55 -2.37
N GLY A 60 -3.67 2.56 -2.24
CA GLY A 60 -3.94 1.30 -1.54
C GLY A 60 -4.16 1.47 -0.03
N ALA A 61 -3.35 2.33 0.62
CA ALA A 61 -3.52 2.66 2.03
C ALA A 61 -4.85 3.39 2.27
N VAL A 62 -5.16 4.41 1.47
CA VAL A 62 -6.43 5.14 1.52
C VAL A 62 -7.63 4.23 1.29
N ALA A 63 -7.56 3.33 0.30
CA ALA A 63 -8.64 2.40 0.01
C ALA A 63 -8.87 1.40 1.16
N THR A 64 -7.80 0.88 1.75
CA THR A 64 -7.89 -0.06 2.88
C THR A 64 -8.47 0.62 4.11
N ASP A 65 -8.03 1.83 4.43
CA ASP A 65 -8.57 2.61 5.53
C ASP A 65 -10.07 2.91 5.34
N ALA A 66 -10.48 3.32 4.15
CA ALA A 66 -11.89 3.52 3.81
C ALA A 66 -12.72 2.24 3.97
N ARG A 67 -12.17 1.06 3.59
CA ARG A 67 -12.85 -0.23 3.75
C ARG A 67 -12.92 -0.69 5.22
N VAL A 68 -11.85 -0.51 6.00
CA VAL A 68 -11.85 -0.79 7.44
C VAL A 68 -12.93 0.04 8.13
N LEU A 69 -13.07 1.30 7.74
CA LEU A 69 -14.08 2.20 8.26
C LEU A 69 -15.51 1.80 7.87
N GLU A 70 -15.74 1.42 6.62
CA GLU A 70 -17.04 0.94 6.16
C GLU A 70 -17.43 -0.39 6.82
N ASN A 71 -16.50 -1.33 6.96
CA ASN A 71 -16.74 -2.60 7.65
C ASN A 71 -17.13 -2.37 9.12
N ILE A 72 -16.41 -1.48 9.82
CA ILE A 72 -16.75 -1.09 11.19
C ILE A 72 -18.15 -0.43 11.22
N ALA A 73 -18.46 0.47 10.29
CA ALA A 73 -19.75 1.16 10.26
C ALA A 73 -20.94 0.22 10.01
N THR A 74 -20.75 -0.76 9.12
CA THR A 74 -21.79 -1.72 8.72
C THR A 74 -22.04 -2.79 9.79
N GLU A 75 -21.01 -3.19 10.55
CA GLU A 75 -21.15 -4.13 11.68
C GLU A 75 -22.01 -3.56 12.82
N PHE A 76 -22.16 -2.24 12.89
CA PHE A 76 -22.99 -1.59 13.89
C PHE A 76 -24.46 -1.42 13.50
N ASP A 77 -24.85 -1.62 12.23
CA ASP A 77 -26.20 -1.27 11.76
C ASP A 77 -27.29 -2.29 12.15
N ASP A 78 -26.94 -3.51 12.55
CA ASP A 78 -27.92 -4.57 12.84
C ASP A 78 -28.40 -4.63 14.32
N ASP A 79 -27.67 -4.03 15.28
CA ASP A 79 -28.08 -3.90 16.70
C ASP A 79 -27.21 -2.85 17.46
N GLU A 80 -27.33 -1.57 17.13
CA GLU A 80 -26.52 -0.51 17.76
C GLU A 80 -26.73 -0.39 19.28
N THR A 81 -25.68 -0.63 20.06
CA THR A 81 -25.63 -0.24 21.48
C THR A 81 -25.14 1.20 21.66
N PHE A 82 -25.32 1.78 22.86
CA PHE A 82 -24.76 3.09 23.20
C PHE A 82 -23.22 3.13 23.05
N ALA A 83 -22.55 2.01 23.28
CA ALA A 83 -21.10 1.90 23.10
C ALA A 83 -20.72 2.00 21.61
N ASP A 84 -21.50 1.37 20.73
CA ASP A 84 -21.28 1.37 19.28
C ASP A 84 -21.45 2.77 18.70
N ARG A 85 -22.46 3.52 19.16
CA ARG A 85 -22.65 4.92 18.77
C ARG A 85 -21.49 5.81 19.23
N ALA A 86 -20.99 5.58 20.45
CA ALA A 86 -19.83 6.31 20.96
C ALA A 86 -18.55 5.98 20.18
N ILE A 87 -18.36 4.72 19.79
CA ILE A 87 -17.23 4.28 18.96
C ILE A 87 -17.32 4.90 17.56
N ARG A 88 -18.48 4.81 16.90
CA ARG A 88 -18.68 5.41 15.56
C ARG A 88 -18.42 6.91 15.55
N SER A 89 -18.93 7.63 16.55
CA SER A 89 -18.71 9.08 16.67
C SER A 89 -17.24 9.43 16.90
N ARG A 90 -16.51 8.61 17.68
CA ARG A 90 -15.05 8.73 17.88
C ARG A 90 -14.23 8.39 16.63
N ILE A 91 -14.67 7.43 15.84
CA ILE A 91 -14.01 7.05 14.59
C ILE A 91 -14.23 8.15 13.55
N GLY A 92 -15.47 8.61 13.38
CA GLY A 92 -15.81 9.73 12.51
C GLY A 92 -14.98 10.98 12.81
N SER A 93 -14.81 11.32 14.09
CA SER A 93 -13.99 12.47 14.51
C SER A 93 -12.49 12.28 14.32
N ARG A 94 -11.99 11.04 14.28
CA ARG A 94 -10.58 10.75 13.97
C ARG A 94 -10.29 10.89 12.49
N ILE A 95 -11.17 10.40 11.61
CA ILE A 95 -11.01 10.52 10.16
C ILE A 95 -11.03 11.98 9.74
N SER A 96 -12.04 12.74 10.20
CA SER A 96 -12.17 14.15 9.84
C SER A 96 -11.00 15.01 10.35
N ARG A 97 -10.32 14.57 11.41
CA ARG A 97 -9.20 15.28 12.03
C ARG A 97 -7.83 14.88 11.46
N ARG A 98 -7.66 13.63 11.02
CA ARG A 98 -6.33 13.05 10.74
C ARG A 98 -6.17 12.51 9.31
N GLY A 99 -7.21 12.60 8.48
CA GLY A 99 -7.15 12.29 7.05
C GLY A 99 -7.55 10.85 6.70
N PRO A 100 -7.37 10.44 5.43
CA PRO A 100 -7.83 9.15 4.93
C PRO A 100 -6.88 7.97 5.20
N THR A 101 -5.71 8.19 5.82
CA THR A 101 -4.66 7.16 6.07
C THR A 101 -4.41 6.87 7.54
N VAL A 102 -5.36 7.23 8.42
CA VAL A 102 -5.21 7.18 9.90
C VAL A 102 -4.97 5.79 10.46
N TYR A 103 -5.47 4.75 9.79
CA TYR A 103 -5.24 3.35 10.16
C TYR A 103 -3.98 2.77 9.49
N ALA A 104 -3.38 3.51 8.55
CA ALA A 104 -2.08 3.23 7.98
C ALA A 104 -0.90 3.79 8.81
N ASP A 105 -1.13 4.29 10.04
CA ASP A 105 -0.09 4.79 10.96
C ASP A 105 0.77 5.97 10.44
N PHE A 106 0.38 6.62 9.33
CA PHE A 106 0.95 7.85 8.80
C PHE A 106 -0.19 8.78 8.33
N CYS A 107 0.00 10.09 8.38
CA CYS A 107 -1.05 11.06 8.07
C CYS A 107 -0.59 12.01 6.96
N LEU A 108 -1.15 11.82 5.76
CA LEU A 108 -0.99 12.77 4.66
C LEU A 108 -2.11 13.83 4.72
N GLY A 109 -1.73 15.10 4.77
CA GLY A 109 -2.66 16.24 4.79
C GLY A 109 -3.02 16.74 3.40
N GLU A 110 -4.01 17.64 3.31
CA GLU A 110 -4.41 18.28 2.04
C GLU A 110 -3.29 19.12 1.38
N ALA A 111 -2.27 19.51 2.16
CA ALA A 111 -1.14 20.30 1.68
C ALA A 111 0.00 19.45 1.09
N ASP A 112 0.01 18.14 1.34
CA ASP A 112 1.10 17.26 0.90
C ASP A 112 0.90 16.88 -0.57
N SER A 113 1.77 17.39 -1.44
CA SER A 113 1.74 17.02 -2.86
C SER A 113 2.32 15.62 -3.05
N LEU A 114 1.83 14.87 -4.03
CA LEU A 114 2.41 13.58 -4.42
C LEU A 114 3.92 13.70 -4.71
N GLU A 115 4.32 14.83 -5.31
CA GLU A 115 5.73 15.14 -5.56
C GLU A 115 6.57 15.16 -4.28
N ALA A 116 6.14 15.91 -3.26
CA ALA A 116 6.85 15.99 -1.99
C ALA A 116 6.90 14.63 -1.28
N VAL A 117 5.82 13.85 -1.35
CA VAL A 117 5.79 12.50 -0.77
C VAL A 117 6.76 11.56 -1.49
N VAL A 118 6.80 11.59 -2.82
CA VAL A 118 7.75 10.80 -3.62
C VAL A 118 9.18 11.22 -3.31
N GLU A 119 9.46 12.52 -3.21
CA GLU A 119 10.80 13.04 -2.91
C GLU A 119 11.33 12.51 -1.56
N ASN A 120 10.49 12.51 -0.51
CA ASN A 120 10.86 11.91 0.78
C ASN A 120 11.16 10.40 0.68
N VAL A 121 10.42 9.67 -0.17
CA VAL A 121 10.67 8.24 -0.41
C VAL A 121 11.99 8.03 -1.15
N VAL A 122 12.26 8.81 -2.19
CA VAL A 122 13.51 8.76 -2.96
C VAL A 122 14.70 9.04 -2.06
N ASP A 123 14.62 10.11 -1.26
CA ASP A 123 15.69 10.50 -0.34
C ASP A 123 15.96 9.41 0.71
N ASP A 124 14.92 8.82 1.29
CA ASP A 124 15.09 7.75 2.27
C ASP A 124 15.69 6.48 1.64
N LEU A 125 15.26 6.11 0.43
CA LEU A 125 15.82 4.96 -0.29
C LEU A 125 17.31 5.17 -0.63
N ALA A 126 17.69 6.38 -1.03
CA ALA A 126 19.07 6.73 -1.35
C ALA A 126 19.99 6.71 -0.11
N ASN A 127 19.46 7.04 1.07
CA ASN A 127 20.22 7.16 2.31
C ASN A 127 20.19 5.91 3.21
N ARG A 128 19.55 4.82 2.78
CA ARG A 128 19.50 3.58 3.56
C ARG A 128 20.86 2.88 3.58
N GLU A 129 21.38 2.66 4.78
CA GLU A 129 22.62 1.90 5.00
C GLU A 129 22.49 0.43 4.59
N VAL A 130 21.28 -0.14 4.65
CA VAL A 130 21.01 -1.54 4.28
C VAL A 130 19.76 -1.61 3.40
N LEU A 131 19.96 -1.79 2.10
CA LEU A 131 18.94 -2.26 1.17
C LEU A 131 18.90 -3.79 1.27
N ASP A 132 18.32 -4.30 2.35
CA ASP A 132 18.13 -5.74 2.52
C ASP A 132 17.28 -6.26 1.36
N LYS A 133 17.80 -7.28 0.66
CA LYS A 133 17.12 -7.87 -0.50
C LYS A 133 15.83 -8.60 -0.09
N ASP A 134 15.76 -9.00 1.17
CA ASP A 134 14.58 -9.66 1.73
C ASP A 134 13.52 -8.63 2.19
N LEU A 135 13.88 -7.34 2.29
CA LEU A 135 12.95 -6.27 2.62
C LEU A 135 12.13 -5.87 1.39
N LEU A 136 10.81 -5.88 1.53
CA LEU A 136 9.92 -5.51 0.45
C LEU A 136 9.82 -3.99 0.30
N ALA A 137 9.66 -3.53 -0.94
CA ALA A 137 9.44 -2.12 -1.26
C ALA A 137 8.24 -1.54 -0.50
N ARG A 138 7.20 -2.33 -0.24
CA ARG A 138 6.04 -1.91 0.56
C ARG A 138 6.45 -1.49 1.98
N ASP A 139 7.33 -2.26 2.60
CA ASP A 139 7.74 -2.06 3.99
C ASP A 139 8.70 -0.88 4.08
N ALA A 140 9.54 -0.74 3.05
CA ALA A 140 10.36 0.42 2.85
C ALA A 140 9.53 1.70 2.82
N VAL A 141 8.62 1.83 1.84
CA VAL A 141 7.76 3.01 1.66
C VAL A 141 6.94 3.26 2.92
N PHE A 142 6.31 2.23 3.48
CA PHE A 142 5.55 2.35 4.74
C PHE A 142 6.38 2.98 5.87
N SER A 143 7.58 2.45 6.09
CA SER A 143 8.44 2.94 7.18
C SER A 143 8.90 4.38 6.95
N THR A 144 9.15 4.77 5.69
CA THR A 144 9.49 6.14 5.32
C THR A 144 8.33 7.08 5.62
N LEU A 145 7.13 6.74 5.15
CA LEU A 145 5.94 7.57 5.35
C LEU A 145 5.61 7.74 6.83
N ARG A 146 5.77 6.69 7.65
CA ARG A 146 5.58 6.80 9.11
C ARG A 146 6.57 7.74 9.80
N ARG A 147 7.81 7.83 9.31
CA ARG A 147 8.83 8.73 9.86
C ARG A 147 8.64 10.17 9.37
N ALA A 148 8.36 10.35 8.09
CA ALA A 148 8.24 11.66 7.46
C ALA A 148 6.89 12.34 7.72
N TYR A 149 5.82 11.54 7.87
CA TYR A 149 4.44 12.01 8.04
C TYR A 149 3.78 11.37 9.29
N PRO A 150 4.35 11.59 10.49
CA PRO A 150 3.76 11.07 11.72
C PRO A 150 2.39 11.71 11.94
N CYS A 151 1.42 10.91 12.37
CA CYS A 151 0.15 11.45 12.83
C CYS A 151 0.34 12.19 14.15
N ASP A 152 0.14 13.51 14.16
CA ASP A 152 0.20 14.29 15.39
C ASP A 152 -0.90 13.85 16.38
N PRO A 153 -0.57 13.63 17.66
CA PRO A 153 -1.58 13.42 18.68
C PRO A 153 -2.37 14.70 19.00
N ASP A 154 -1.76 15.88 18.77
CA ASP A 154 -2.18 17.18 19.32
C ASP A 154 -2.14 18.34 18.30
N SER A 155 -2.53 18.13 17.04
CA SER A 155 -2.88 19.26 16.14
C SER A 155 -4.21 19.91 16.55
N ASP A 156 -4.26 20.33 17.81
CA ASP A 156 -5.32 21.05 18.50
C ASP A 156 -4.76 22.44 18.86
N SER A 157 -5.01 23.45 18.01
CA SER A 157 -5.13 24.86 18.39
C SER A 157 -5.89 25.63 17.31
#